data_AF-A0A1J5BN77-F1
#
_entry.id   AF-A0A1J5BN77-F1
#
_cell.length_a   1.000
_cell.length_b   1.000
_cell.length_c   1.000
_cell.angle_alpha   90.00
_cell.angle_beta   90.00
_cell.angle_gamma   90.00
#
_symmetry.space_group_name_H-M   'P 1'
#
loop_
_entity.id
_entity.type
_entity.pdbx_description
1 polymer ?
#
loop_
_entity_poly.entity_id
_entity_poly.type
_entity_poly.pdbx_seq_one_letter_code
_entity_poly.pdbx_strand_id
1 'polypeptide(L)'
;MLAALGLDLLELEDHGLTGYCCGGGGGVVSNQRAAPLRHKVFEMKKRQVEATGAKRFVTSCGQCRITLEMGAKHAHWNKPVESLLGLVADNLAD
;
A
#
# COMPACT_ATOMS: atom_id res chain seq x y z
N MET A 1 5.94 -6.42 15.33
CA MET A 1 7.04 -5.94 14.46
C MET A 1 7.03 -4.43 14.33
N LEU A 2 5.96 -3.78 13.85
CA LEU A 2 5.92 -2.31 13.76
C LEU A 2 6.09 -1.61 15.12
N ALA A 3 5.45 -2.12 16.19
CA ALA A 3 5.66 -1.61 17.55
C ALA A 3 7.12 -1.75 18.03
N ALA A 4 7.86 -2.78 17.58
CA ALA A 4 9.27 -2.96 17.90
C ALA A 4 10.16 -1.92 17.20
N LEU A 5 9.65 -1.28 16.14
CA LEU A 5 10.28 -0.13 15.47
C LEU A 5 9.82 1.22 16.06
N GLY A 6 9.09 1.22 17.19
CA GLY A 6 8.55 2.43 17.80
C GLY A 6 7.43 3.10 17.01
N LEU A 7 6.77 2.37 16.10
CA LEU A 7 5.67 2.88 15.29
C LEU A 7 4.31 2.49 15.86
N ASP A 8 3.38 3.45 15.83
CA ASP A 8 1.97 3.21 16.09
C ASP A 8 1.27 2.70 14.81
N LEU A 9 0.54 1.60 14.94
CA LEU A 9 -0.13 0.95 13.81
C LEU A 9 -1.57 1.42 13.72
N LEU A 10 -1.87 2.18 12.67
CA LEU A 10 -3.23 2.56 12.30
C LEU A 10 -3.73 1.60 11.21
N GLU A 11 -4.70 0.77 11.59
CA GLU A 11 -5.32 -0.18 10.68
C GLU A 11 -6.30 0.51 9.72
N LEU A 12 -6.47 -0.07 8.53
CA LEU A 12 -7.52 0.35 7.59
C LEU A 12 -8.88 -0.16 8.08
N GLU A 13 -9.97 0.54 7.75
CA GLU A 13 -11.34 0.18 8.18
C GLU A 13 -11.69 -1.29 7.90
N ASP A 14 -11.44 -1.79 6.68
CA ASP A 14 -11.74 -3.18 6.29
C ASP A 14 -10.58 -4.16 6.55
N HIS A 15 -9.65 -3.89 7.48
CA HIS A 15 -8.48 -4.75 7.71
C HIS A 15 -8.85 -6.21 8.08
N GLY A 16 -7.85 -7.10 8.07
CA GLY A 16 -8.05 -8.52 8.38
C GLY A 16 -8.75 -9.27 7.25
N LEU A 17 -9.80 -10.04 7.59
CA LEU A 17 -10.47 -10.95 6.66
C LEU A 17 -11.21 -10.25 5.51
N THR A 18 -11.57 -8.99 5.71
CA THR A 18 -12.29 -8.16 4.73
C THR A 18 -11.36 -7.25 3.92
N GLY A 19 -10.04 -7.42 4.08
CA GLY A 19 -9.04 -6.54 3.49
C GLY A 19 -9.09 -6.50 1.97
N TYR A 20 -9.29 -5.30 1.41
CA TYR A 20 -9.30 -5.16 -0.04
C TYR A 20 -7.91 -5.34 -0.65
N CYS A 21 -7.83 -6.13 -1.73
CA CYS A 21 -6.62 -6.34 -2.52
C CYS A 21 -6.11 -5.02 -3.15
N CYS A 22 -4.80 -4.96 -3.44
CA CYS A 22 -4.20 -3.86 -4.22
C CYS A 22 -4.60 -3.86 -5.71
N GLY A 23 -5.19 -4.96 -6.20
CA GLY A 23 -5.60 -5.12 -7.60
C GLY A 23 -4.48 -5.51 -8.58
N GLY A 24 -3.29 -5.88 -8.08
CA GLY A 24 -2.13 -6.21 -8.92
C GLY A 24 -1.78 -7.69 -9.04
N GLY A 25 -2.26 -8.53 -8.11
CA GLY A 25 -1.95 -9.96 -8.06
C GLY A 25 -2.43 -10.76 -9.27
N GLY A 26 -2.00 -12.02 -9.39
CA GLY A 26 -2.45 -12.92 -10.47
C GLY A 26 -2.11 -12.47 -11.89
N GLY A 27 -1.08 -11.62 -12.05
CA GLY A 27 -0.72 -11.04 -13.35
C GLY A 27 -1.57 -9.85 -13.79
N VAL A 28 -2.52 -9.40 -12.96
CA VAL A 28 -3.39 -8.25 -13.28
C VAL A 28 -2.58 -6.98 -13.50
N VAL A 29 -1.46 -6.80 -12.78
CA VAL A 29 -0.55 -5.67 -12.98
C VAL A 29 -0.01 -5.59 -14.42
N SER A 30 0.29 -6.74 -15.05
CA SER A 30 0.85 -6.83 -16.39
C SER A 30 -0.21 -6.75 -17.49
N ASN A 31 -1.47 -6.99 -17.16
CA ASN A 31 -2.59 -6.88 -18.10
C ASN A 31 -2.93 -5.40 -18.34
N GLN A 32 -2.46 -4.84 -19.46
CA GLN A 32 -2.72 -3.43 -19.80
C GLN A 32 -4.22 -3.08 -19.88
N ARG A 33 -5.06 -4.03 -20.31
CA ARG A 33 -6.52 -3.83 -20.38
C ARG A 33 -7.18 -3.64 -19.01
N ALA A 34 -6.52 -4.07 -17.93
CA ALA A 34 -7.00 -3.90 -16.57
C ALA A 34 -6.63 -2.56 -15.95
N ALA A 35 -5.89 -1.67 -16.65
CA ALA A 35 -5.48 -0.38 -16.09
C ALA A 35 -6.65 0.45 -15.53
N PRO A 36 -7.80 0.62 -16.23
CA PRO A 36 -8.94 1.37 -15.69
C PRO A 36 -9.49 0.76 -14.38
N LEU A 37 -9.48 -0.57 -14.25
CA LEU A 37 -9.91 -1.26 -13.03
C LEU A 37 -8.91 -1.07 -11.90
N ARG A 38 -7.60 -1.16 -12.19
CA ARG A 38 -6.55 -0.89 -11.20
C ARG A 38 -6.62 0.53 -10.65
N HIS A 39 -6.94 1.53 -11.48
CA HIS A 39 -7.15 2.90 -11.01
C HIS A 39 -8.35 3.02 -10.06
N LYS A 40 -9.46 2.33 -10.33
CA LYS A 40 -10.62 2.29 -9.42
C LYS A 40 -10.29 1.63 -8.08
N VAL A 41 -9.59 0.48 -8.11
CA VAL A 41 -9.13 -0.20 -6.90
C VAL A 41 -8.16 0.68 -6.10
N PHE A 42 -7.26 1.38 -6.79
CA PHE A 42 -6.36 2.33 -6.15
C PHE A 42 -7.12 3.45 -5.46
N GLU A 43 -8.13 4.07 -6.09
CA GLU A 43 -8.92 5.12 -5.46
C GLU A 43 -9.65 4.64 -4.20
N MET A 44 -10.14 3.38 -4.18
CA MET A 44 -10.68 2.78 -2.96
C MET A 44 -9.62 2.66 -1.86
N LYS A 45 -8.43 2.14 -2.21
CA LYS A 45 -7.33 1.97 -1.24
C LYS A 45 -6.82 3.32 -0.73
N LYS A 46 -6.69 4.32 -1.59
CA LYS A 46 -6.32 5.70 -1.25
C LYS A 46 -7.27 6.27 -0.21
N ARG A 47 -8.59 6.12 -0.40
CA ARG A 47 -9.60 6.56 0.58
C ARG A 47 -9.45 5.85 1.91
N GLN A 48 -9.26 4.53 1.91
CA GLN A 48 -9.01 3.77 3.15
C GLN A 48 -7.77 4.30 3.88
N VAL A 49 -6.68 4.56 3.17
CA VAL A 49 -5.43 5.06 3.78
C VAL A 49 -5.60 6.48 4.30
N GLU A 50 -6.23 7.39 3.55
CA GLU A 50 -6.43 8.77 4.02
C GLU A 50 -7.38 8.86 5.22
N ALA A 51 -8.41 8.00 5.29
CA ALA A 51 -9.34 7.98 6.41
C ALA A 51 -8.66 7.65 7.76
N THR A 52 -7.52 6.95 7.74
CA THR A 52 -6.76 6.67 8.97
C THR A 52 -6.01 7.87 9.53
N GLY A 53 -5.75 8.90 8.71
CA GLY A 53 -4.84 10.00 9.06
C GLY A 53 -3.37 9.57 9.19
N ALA A 54 -2.99 8.35 8.78
CA ALA A 54 -1.63 7.86 8.89
C ALA A 54 -0.65 8.71 8.08
N LYS A 55 0.50 9.02 8.69
CA LYS A 55 1.59 9.77 8.06
C LYS A 55 2.36 8.93 7.04
N ARG A 56 2.45 7.63 7.27
CA ARG A 56 3.19 6.67 6.46
C ARG A 56 2.24 5.56 6.00
N PHE A 57 2.41 5.10 4.78
CA PHE A 57 1.66 3.97 4.24
C PHE A 57 2.63 2.85 3.86
N VAL A 58 2.52 1.72 4.56
CA VAL A 58 3.51 0.64 4.50
C VAL A 58 2.85 -0.66 4.02
N THR A 59 3.55 -1.41 3.17
CA THR A 59 3.13 -2.76 2.75
C THR A 59 4.32 -3.72 2.82
N SER A 60 4.07 -4.97 3.23
CA SER A 60 5.07 -6.05 3.20
C SER A 60 5.16 -6.76 1.84
N CYS A 61 4.15 -6.60 0.98
CA CYS A 61 4.11 -7.27 -0.31
C CYS A 61 4.72 -6.38 -1.41
N GLY A 62 5.75 -6.90 -2.09
CA GLY A 62 6.40 -6.21 -3.21
C GLY A 62 5.46 -5.91 -4.39
N GLN A 63 4.53 -6.82 -4.70
CA GLN A 63 3.54 -6.61 -5.75
C GLN A 63 2.53 -5.53 -5.39
N CYS A 64 2.11 -5.47 -4.12
CA CYS A 64 1.27 -4.37 -3.63
C CYS A 64 1.99 -3.03 -3.78
N ARG A 65 3.28 -2.96 -3.40
CA ARG A 65 4.07 -1.73 -3.53
C ARG A 65 4.09 -1.24 -4.98
N ILE A 66 4.50 -2.09 -5.92
CA ILE A 66 4.55 -1.73 -7.36
C ILE A 66 3.19 -1.23 -7.86
N THR A 67 2.12 -1.97 -7.56
CA THR A 67 0.77 -1.64 -8.06
C THR A 67 0.25 -0.33 -7.48
N LEU A 68 0.46 -0.11 -6.18
CA LEU A 68 -0.01 1.08 -5.49
C LEU A 68 0.85 2.30 -5.83
N GLU A 69 2.15 2.15 -6.07
CA GLU A 69 3.02 3.23 -6.59
C GLU A 69 2.57 3.70 -7.98
N MET A 70 2.24 2.76 -8.88
CA MET A 70 1.69 3.11 -10.19
C MET A 70 0.35 3.85 -10.07
N GLY A 71 -0.52 3.39 -9.18
CA GLY A 71 -1.78 4.07 -8.87
C GLY A 71 -1.55 5.47 -8.30
N ALA A 72 -0.62 5.61 -7.36
CA ALA A 72 -0.27 6.88 -6.73
C ALA A 72 0.27 7.89 -7.75
N LYS A 73 1.16 7.44 -8.64
CA LYS A 73 1.66 8.27 -9.74
C LYS A 73 0.54 8.73 -10.67
N HIS A 74 -0.37 7.83 -11.04
CA HIS A 74 -1.51 8.17 -11.90
C HIS A 74 -2.47 9.17 -11.24
N ALA A 75 -2.75 8.99 -9.95
CA ALA A 75 -3.68 9.83 -9.20
C ALA A 75 -3.04 11.11 -8.64
N HIS A 76 -1.78 11.39 -8.97
CA HIS A 76 -0.98 12.47 -8.39
C HIS A 76 -1.03 12.49 -6.85
N TRP A 77 -1.02 11.30 -6.24
CA TRP A 77 -1.08 11.15 -4.80
C TRP A 77 0.32 11.29 -4.21
N ASN A 78 0.47 12.19 -3.24
CA ASN A 78 1.75 12.61 -2.68
C ASN A 78 2.23 11.76 -1.50
N LYS A 79 1.49 10.73 -1.10
CA LYS A 79 1.88 9.80 -0.02
C LYS A 79 2.72 8.65 -0.59
N PRO A 80 3.98 8.47 -0.17
CA PRO A 80 4.80 7.34 -0.61
C PRO A 80 4.20 6.00 -0.18
N VAL A 81 4.36 4.97 -1.02
CA VAL A 81 4.05 3.58 -0.67
C VAL A 81 5.35 2.91 -0.23
N GLU A 82 5.48 2.66 1.05
CA GLU A 82 6.73 2.22 1.66
C GLU A 82 6.78 0.69 1.81
N SER A 83 7.99 0.14 1.73
CA SER A 83 8.23 -1.30 1.96
C SER A 83 8.48 -1.54 3.45
N LEU A 84 7.73 -2.48 4.04
CA LEU A 84 7.98 -2.92 5.42
C LEU A 84 9.38 -3.51 5.58
N LEU A 85 9.86 -4.24 4.56
CA LEU A 85 11.20 -4.80 4.57
C LEU A 85 12.27 -3.70 4.54
N GLY A 86 12.06 -2.66 3.73
CA GLY A 86 12.97 -1.52 3.67
C GLY A 86 13.01 -0.79 5.01
N LEU A 87 11.84 -0.54 5.59
CA LEU A 87 11.72 0.06 6.91
C LEU A 87 12.41 -0.74 8.01
N VAL A 88 12.31 -2.08 8.00
CA VAL A 88 13.05 -2.93 8.95
C VAL A 88 14.55 -2.81 8.70
N ALA A 89 15.00 -2.91 7.44
CA ALA A 89 16.42 -2.81 7.09
C ALA A 89 17.05 -1.49 7.55
N ASP A 90 16.35 -0.37 7.36
CA ASP A 90 16.79 0.96 7.78
C ASP A 90 16.87 1.13 9.32
N ASN A 91 16.28 0.20 10.08
CA ASN A 91 16.23 0.21 11.54
C ASN A 91 16.95 -0.99 12.17
N LEU A 92 17.67 -1.80 11.38
CA LEU A 92 18.58 -2.79 11.93
C LEU A 92 19.79 -2.03 12.53
N ALA A 93 20.10 -2.33 13.79
CA ALA A 93 21.42 -1.99 14.33
C ALA A 93 22.48 -2.82 13.61
N ASP A 94 23.65 -2.25 13.35
CA ASP A 94 24.82 -2.97 12.83
C ASP A 94 25.14 -4.21 13.68
#